data_AF-A0A7S2R0A2-F1
#
_entry.id   AF-A0A7S2R0A2-F1
#
_cell.length_a   1.000
_cell.length_b   1.000
_cell.length_c   1.000
_cell.angle_alpha   90.00
_cell.angle_beta   90.00
_cell.angle_gamma   90.00
#
_symmetry.space_group_name_H-M   'P 1'
#
loop_
_entity.id
_entity.type
_entity.pdbx_description
1 polymer ?
#
loop_
_entity_poly.entity_id
_entity_poly.type
_entity_poly.pdbx_seq_one_letter_code
_entity_poly.pdbx_strand_id
1 'polypeptide(L)'
;FHQSISSILTIAFALRNRISLHIRVVKDSPTTCVMASKNSMIIHYYRETEPSHSLLPSITEHLKTIGLGDDASLISTIRTESCFNVQIEGGDLDATSKSRLEWLLAETFDHAKLRYEESAFQDNSGLLMEFGPRMTFTSAFSSNAVSICQACGLTQINRLELSKRYLLNNTASLSEAGVKAVRSMLHDRMTEQE
;
A
#
# COMPACT_ATOMS: atom_id res chain seq x y z
N PHE A 1 19.23 -46.75 57.05
CA PHE A 1 20.39 -46.24 56.28
C PHE A 1 20.16 -44.79 55.96
N HIS A 2 20.42 -43.96 56.97
CA HIS A 2 19.99 -42.57 57.06
C HIS A 2 21.10 -41.85 57.84
N GLN A 3 22.08 -41.31 57.12
CA GLN A 3 23.09 -40.35 57.60
C GLN A 3 24.07 -40.09 56.44
N SER A 4 24.05 -38.88 55.88
CA SER A 4 25.20 -38.13 55.34
C SER A 4 24.75 -37.06 54.32
N ILE A 5 24.00 -36.05 54.78
CA ILE A 5 23.68 -34.84 54.00
C ILE A 5 24.08 -33.60 54.83
N SER A 6 25.35 -33.52 55.24
CA SER A 6 25.83 -32.41 56.09
C SER A 6 27.21 -31.86 55.72
N SER A 7 27.75 -32.16 54.54
CA SER A 7 29.14 -31.76 54.23
C SER A 7 29.35 -31.08 52.87
N ILE A 8 28.30 -30.69 52.14
CA ILE A 8 28.45 -30.00 50.84
C ILE A 8 27.85 -28.59 50.84
N LEU A 9 27.04 -28.21 51.84
CA LEU A 9 26.43 -26.87 51.91
C LEU A 9 27.27 -25.79 52.63
N THR A 10 28.53 -26.07 52.96
CA THR A 10 29.42 -25.14 53.70
C THR A 10 30.45 -24.44 52.80
N ILE A 11 30.55 -24.79 51.51
CA ILE A 11 31.46 -24.12 50.57
C ILE A 11 30.80 -22.89 49.89
N ALA A 12 29.48 -22.74 49.98
CA ALA A 12 28.74 -21.66 49.32
C ALA A 12 28.64 -20.34 50.12
N PHE A 13 29.23 -20.23 51.32
CA PHE A 13 29.08 -19.03 52.16
C PHE A 13 30.38 -18.32 52.57
N ALA A 14 31.55 -18.79 52.09
CA ALA A 14 32.86 -18.31 52.54
C ALA A 14 33.73 -17.64 51.46
N LEU A 15 33.12 -17.02 50.45
CA LEU A 15 33.79 -16.09 49.50
C LEU A 15 33.03 -14.77 49.31
N ARG A 16 32.11 -14.48 50.25
CA ARG A 16 31.32 -13.25 50.30
C ARG A 16 32.02 -12.22 51.18
N ASN A 17 33.24 -11.81 50.81
CA ASN A 17 33.83 -10.52 51.22
C ASN A 17 35.22 -10.35 50.62
N ARG A 18 35.46 -9.15 50.07
CA ARG A 18 36.64 -8.67 49.32
C ARG A 18 36.60 -8.97 47.82
N ILE A 19 35.98 -8.06 47.07
CA ILE A 19 36.69 -7.17 46.13
C ILE A 19 35.80 -5.93 45.95
N SER A 20 36.32 -4.78 46.37
CA SER A 20 35.74 -3.47 46.07
C SER A 20 36.12 -3.13 44.62
N LEU A 21 35.24 -3.45 43.67
CA LEU A 21 35.38 -3.03 42.28
C LEU A 21 34.70 -1.66 42.15
N HIS A 22 35.53 -0.62 42.00
CA HIS A 22 35.13 0.69 41.52
C HIS A 22 34.45 0.53 40.15
N ILE A 23 33.12 0.57 40.11
CA ILE A 23 32.38 0.74 38.85
C ILE A 23 32.58 2.21 38.44
N ARG A 24 33.52 2.46 37.53
CA ARG A 24 33.52 3.70 36.76
C ARG A 24 32.31 3.65 35.82
N VAL A 25 31.29 4.45 36.13
CA VAL A 25 30.23 4.79 35.18
C VAL A 25 30.89 5.61 34.07
N VAL A 26 31.18 4.97 32.93
CA VAL A 26 31.45 5.69 31.69
C VAL A 26 30.11 6.29 31.28
N LYS A 27 30.01 7.63 31.34
CA LYS A 27 28.93 8.35 30.67
C LYS A 27 29.14 8.14 29.17
N ASP A 28 28.47 7.15 28.60
CA ASP A 28 28.29 7.12 27.15
C ASP A 28 27.49 8.37 26.78
N SER A 29 28.15 9.22 25.99
CA SER A 29 27.53 10.34 25.31
C SER A 29 26.33 9.85 24.52
N PRO A 30 25.27 10.66 24.34
CA PRO A 30 24.13 10.26 23.53
C PRO A 30 24.65 9.99 22.12
N THR A 31 24.74 8.70 21.76
CA THR A 31 24.91 8.29 20.38
C THR A 31 23.67 8.79 19.68
N THR A 32 23.82 9.90 18.97
CA THR A 32 22.79 10.42 18.10
C THR A 32 22.51 9.29 17.12
N CYS A 33 21.39 8.60 17.28
CA CYS A 33 20.85 7.74 16.24
C CYS A 33 20.52 8.71 15.11
N VAL A 34 21.50 8.92 14.23
CA VAL A 34 21.25 9.50 12.93
C VAL A 34 20.35 8.48 12.25
N MET A 35 19.04 8.70 12.36
CA MET A 35 18.06 8.08 11.50
C MET A 35 18.51 8.48 10.10
N ALA A 36 19.30 7.63 9.46
CA ALA A 36 19.62 7.80 8.06
C ALA A 36 18.26 7.89 7.37
N SER A 37 17.92 9.07 6.88
CA SER A 37 16.75 9.27 6.04
C SER A 37 17.01 8.38 4.82
N LYS A 38 16.50 7.14 4.87
CA LYS A 38 16.55 6.25 3.74
C LYS A 38 15.77 6.95 2.66
N ASN A 39 16.45 7.30 1.58
CA ASN A 39 15.80 7.88 0.43
C ASN A 39 14.72 6.89 -0.03
N SER A 40 13.46 7.31 0.04
CA SER A 40 12.33 6.50 -0.38
C SER A 40 11.69 7.15 -1.59
N MET A 41 11.57 6.41 -2.68
CA MET A 41 10.79 6.84 -3.84
C MET A 41 9.48 6.06 -3.91
N ILE A 42 8.49 6.65 -4.56
CA ILE A 42 7.26 5.96 -4.93
C ILE A 42 7.25 5.87 -6.45
N ILE A 43 7.05 4.66 -6.96
CA ILE A 43 6.80 4.42 -8.37
C ILE A 43 5.38 3.90 -8.56
N HIS A 44 4.83 4.11 -9.75
CA HIS A 44 3.48 3.72 -10.10
C HIS A 44 3.48 2.65 -11.19
N TYR A 45 2.73 1.58 -10.95
CA TYR A 45 2.31 0.67 -12.01
C TYR A 45 0.83 0.77 -12.23
N TYR A 46 0.42 0.74 -13.48
CA TYR A 46 -0.97 0.80 -13.90
C TYR A 46 -1.36 -0.48 -14.59
N ARG A 47 -2.57 -0.97 -14.33
CA ARG A 47 -3.09 -2.19 -14.96
C ARG A 47 -4.55 -2.00 -15.32
N GLU A 48 -4.85 -1.97 -16.61
CA GLU A 48 -6.23 -1.84 -17.07
C GLU A 48 -7.05 -3.06 -16.61
N THR A 49 -8.23 -2.80 -16.07
CA THR A 49 -9.15 -3.80 -15.55
C THR A 49 -10.50 -3.66 -16.24
N GLU A 50 -11.21 -4.77 -16.38
CA GLU A 50 -12.57 -4.73 -16.93
C GLU A 50 -13.56 -4.28 -15.85
N PRO A 51 -14.37 -3.23 -16.13
CA PRO A 51 -15.39 -2.81 -15.18
C PRO A 51 -16.49 -3.86 -15.10
N SER A 52 -17.17 -3.94 -13.95
CA SER A 52 -18.33 -4.82 -13.84
C SER A 52 -19.43 -4.37 -14.80
N HIS A 53 -20.11 -5.34 -15.44
CA HIS A 53 -21.16 -5.06 -16.42
C HIS A 53 -22.31 -4.20 -15.86
N SER A 54 -22.52 -4.23 -14.54
CA SER A 54 -23.54 -3.45 -13.86
C SER A 54 -23.11 -2.02 -13.52
N LEU A 55 -21.82 -1.68 -13.56
CA LEU A 55 -21.31 -0.42 -13.03
C LEU A 55 -21.96 0.80 -13.70
N LEU A 56 -21.90 0.86 -15.04
CA LEU A 56 -22.51 1.95 -15.81
C LEU A 56 -24.04 1.99 -15.64
N PRO A 57 -24.80 0.88 -15.85
CA PRO A 57 -26.23 0.87 -15.59
C PRO A 57 -26.62 1.34 -14.19
N SER A 58 -25.89 0.91 -13.15
CA SER A 58 -26.17 1.30 -11.77
C SER A 58 -25.96 2.79 -11.53
N ILE A 59 -24.88 3.38 -12.06
CA ILE A 59 -24.61 4.82 -11.95
C ILE A 59 -25.68 5.62 -12.69
N THR A 60 -25.98 5.24 -13.93
CA THR A 60 -27.00 5.91 -14.75
C THR A 60 -28.38 5.87 -14.07
N GLU A 61 -28.79 4.72 -13.52
CA GLU A 61 -30.07 4.58 -12.84
C GLU A 61 -30.13 5.39 -11.53
N HIS A 62 -29.04 5.40 -10.77
CA HIS A 62 -28.95 6.21 -9.56
C HIS A 62 -29.09 7.70 -9.88
N LEU A 63 -28.36 8.20 -10.88
CA LEU A 63 -28.43 9.61 -11.32
C LEU A 63 -29.86 9.99 -11.75
N LYS A 64 -30.53 9.13 -12.52
CA LYS A 64 -31.94 9.35 -12.91
C LYS A 64 -32.85 9.43 -11.69
N THR A 65 -32.68 8.52 -10.72
CA THR A 65 -33.50 8.46 -9.50
C THR A 65 -33.42 9.74 -8.67
N ILE A 66 -32.24 10.38 -8.63
CA ILE A 66 -32.03 11.63 -7.87
C ILE A 66 -32.31 12.90 -8.70
N GLY A 67 -32.90 12.77 -9.89
CA GLY A 67 -33.27 13.90 -10.75
C GLY A 67 -32.15 14.45 -11.63
N LEU A 68 -31.03 13.74 -11.76
CA LEU A 68 -29.88 14.10 -12.60
C LEU A 68 -29.85 13.28 -13.90
N GLY A 69 -31.01 13.15 -14.55
CA GLY A 69 -31.17 12.36 -15.78
C GLY A 69 -30.33 12.88 -16.95
N ASP A 70 -30.12 14.19 -17.03
CA ASP A 70 -29.29 14.82 -18.05
C ASP A 70 -27.82 14.37 -17.91
N ASP A 71 -27.26 14.46 -16.69
CA ASP A 71 -25.92 13.95 -16.38
C ASP A 71 -25.78 12.46 -16.71
N ALA A 72 -26.81 11.67 -16.40
CA ALA A 72 -26.83 10.24 -16.69
C ALA A 72 -26.72 9.93 -18.20
N SER A 73 -27.25 10.81 -19.05
CA SER A 73 -27.20 10.68 -20.51
C SER A 73 -25.86 11.10 -21.13
N LEU A 74 -25.06 11.88 -20.40
CA LEU A 74 -23.75 12.35 -20.87
C LEU A 74 -22.68 11.26 -20.75
N ILE A 75 -22.81 10.31 -19.82
CA ILE A 75 -21.85 9.24 -19.57
C ILE A 75 -22.01 8.14 -20.63
N SER A 76 -21.00 7.94 -21.48
CA SER A 76 -21.05 6.97 -22.57
C SER A 76 -20.43 5.62 -22.20
N THR A 77 -19.25 5.64 -21.55
CA THR A 77 -18.52 4.43 -21.15
C THR A 77 -17.76 4.67 -19.86
N ILE A 78 -17.51 3.59 -19.12
CA ILE A 78 -16.63 3.61 -17.95
C ILE A 78 -15.47 2.66 -18.23
N ARG A 79 -14.24 3.11 -17.99
CA ARG A 79 -13.04 2.28 -17.99
C ARG A 79 -12.46 2.25 -16.58
N THR A 80 -11.81 1.14 -16.24
CA THR A 80 -11.20 0.94 -14.92
C THR A 80 -9.75 0.55 -15.04
N GLU A 81 -8.95 0.99 -14.08
CA GLU A 81 -7.53 0.71 -13.99
C GLU A 81 -7.14 0.54 -12.53
N SER A 82 -6.28 -0.42 -12.23
CA SER A 82 -5.61 -0.54 -10.94
C SER A 82 -4.32 0.28 -10.96
N CYS A 83 -4.07 1.04 -9.89
CA CYS A 83 -2.82 1.76 -9.66
C CYS A 83 -2.11 1.17 -8.46
N PHE A 84 -0.92 0.62 -8.67
CA PHE A 84 -0.05 0.10 -7.62
C PHE A 84 0.95 1.19 -7.23
N ASN A 85 0.84 1.64 -5.99
CA ASN A 85 1.74 2.62 -5.39
C ASN A 85 2.85 1.85 -4.65
N VAL A 86 4.02 1.75 -5.26
CA VAL A 86 5.13 0.95 -4.72
C VAL A 86 6.17 1.88 -4.11
N GLN A 87 6.32 1.80 -2.79
CA GLN A 87 7.38 2.51 -2.08
C GLN A 87 8.65 1.66 -2.05
N ILE A 88 9.75 2.25 -2.51
CA ILE A 88 11.07 1.61 -2.58
C ILE A 88 12.05 2.37 -1.70
N GLU A 89 12.74 1.66 -0.81
CA GLU A 89 13.82 2.20 0.01
C GLU A 89 15.20 1.93 -0.59
N GLY A 90 16.10 2.91 -0.54
CA GLY A 90 17.52 2.67 -0.80
C GLY A 90 17.94 2.74 -2.28
N GLY A 91 17.07 3.25 -3.16
CA GLY A 91 17.37 3.52 -4.56
C GLY A 91 16.49 2.74 -5.55
N ASP A 92 16.82 2.83 -6.83
CA ASP A 92 16.07 2.15 -7.91
C ASP A 92 16.17 0.62 -7.82
N LEU A 93 15.18 -0.05 -8.41
CA LEU A 93 15.24 -1.50 -8.64
C LEU A 93 16.23 -1.81 -9.77
N ASP A 94 17.09 -2.80 -9.55
CA ASP A 94 17.84 -3.41 -10.65
C ASP A 94 16.87 -4.11 -11.63
N ALA A 95 17.34 -4.40 -12.85
CA ALA A 95 16.49 -5.00 -13.90
C ALA A 95 15.84 -6.33 -13.48
N THR A 96 16.52 -7.16 -12.68
CA THR A 96 15.99 -8.44 -12.21
C THR A 96 14.88 -8.22 -11.18
N SER A 97 15.12 -7.32 -10.23
CA SER A 97 14.15 -6.92 -9.21
C SER A 97 12.91 -6.28 -9.85
N LYS A 98 13.11 -5.42 -10.86
CA LYS A 98 12.03 -4.84 -11.65
C LYS A 98 11.19 -5.90 -12.35
N SER A 99 11.81 -6.85 -13.06
CA SER A 99 11.08 -7.93 -13.73
C SER A 99 10.31 -8.83 -12.76
N ARG A 100 10.85 -9.09 -11.56
CA ARG A 100 10.12 -9.84 -10.51
C ARG A 100 8.91 -9.07 -10.02
N LEU A 101 9.05 -7.77 -9.77
CA LEU A 101 7.94 -6.92 -9.36
C LEU A 101 6.84 -6.88 -10.43
N GLU A 102 7.23 -6.64 -11.69
CA GLU A 102 6.31 -6.64 -12.82
C GLU A 102 5.59 -7.99 -12.96
N TRP A 103 6.29 -9.10 -12.77
CA TRP A 103 5.68 -10.43 -12.77
C TRP A 103 4.64 -10.61 -11.65
N LEU A 104 4.92 -10.09 -10.44
CA LEU A 104 3.99 -10.14 -9.32
C LEU A 104 2.74 -9.25 -9.52
N LEU A 105 2.91 -8.10 -10.19
CA LEU A 105 1.83 -7.13 -10.40
C LEU A 105 1.00 -7.41 -11.66
N ALA A 106 1.57 -8.14 -12.62
CA ALA A 106 0.90 -8.51 -13.85
C ALA A 106 -0.28 -9.47 -13.60
N GLU A 107 -1.30 -9.40 -14.47
CA GLU A 107 -2.40 -10.35 -14.45
C GLU A 107 -1.97 -11.67 -15.11
N THR A 108 -2.36 -12.81 -14.55
CA THR A 108 -1.82 -14.16 -14.91
C THR A 108 -1.98 -14.48 -16.41
N PHE A 109 -3.04 -13.97 -17.03
CA PHE A 109 -3.34 -14.19 -18.44
C PHE A 109 -3.24 -12.92 -19.28
N ASP A 110 -2.78 -11.82 -18.70
CA ASP A 110 -2.76 -10.52 -19.37
C ASP A 110 -1.60 -9.64 -18.89
N HIS A 111 -0.39 -10.18 -19.01
CA HIS A 111 0.83 -9.50 -18.57
C HIS A 111 1.08 -8.18 -19.32
N ALA A 112 0.60 -8.06 -20.56
CA ALA A 112 0.81 -6.89 -21.41
C ALA A 112 0.01 -5.66 -20.96
N LYS A 113 -1.02 -5.83 -20.12
CA LYS A 113 -1.82 -4.71 -19.59
C LYS A 113 -1.14 -3.96 -18.44
N LEU A 114 -0.06 -4.49 -17.87
CA LEU A 114 0.72 -3.78 -16.87
C LEU A 114 1.62 -2.73 -17.53
N ARG A 115 1.57 -1.50 -17.02
CA ARG A 115 2.33 -0.35 -17.51
C ARG A 115 3.11 0.28 -16.36
N TYR A 116 4.33 0.73 -16.64
CA TYR A 116 5.20 1.40 -15.68
C TYR A 116 5.12 2.92 -15.90
N GLU A 117 4.78 3.69 -14.87
CA GLU A 117 4.67 5.17 -14.85
C GLU A 117 3.69 5.79 -15.88
N GLU A 118 3.15 5.01 -16.80
CA GLU A 118 2.27 5.47 -17.89
C GLU A 118 0.88 4.85 -17.75
N SER A 119 -0.10 5.65 -17.30
CA SER A 119 -1.50 5.24 -17.19
C SER A 119 -2.16 5.17 -18.57
N ALA A 120 -3.05 4.20 -18.79
CA ALA A 120 -3.87 4.12 -20.00
C ALA A 120 -4.88 5.29 -20.14
N PHE A 121 -5.00 6.13 -19.11
CA PHE A 121 -5.90 7.27 -19.04
C PHE A 121 -5.24 8.63 -19.30
N GLN A 122 -3.91 8.69 -19.51
CA GLN A 122 -3.14 9.95 -19.57
C GLN A 122 -3.62 10.94 -20.64
N ASP A 123 -4.11 10.45 -21.79
CA ASP A 123 -4.57 11.28 -22.92
C ASP A 123 -6.10 11.41 -23.03
N ASN A 124 -6.87 10.92 -22.04
CA ASN A 124 -8.33 10.92 -22.13
C ASN A 124 -8.94 12.19 -21.52
N SER A 125 -9.82 12.85 -22.25
CA SER A 125 -10.54 14.06 -21.81
C SER A 125 -11.75 13.77 -20.89
N GLY A 126 -11.85 12.55 -20.36
CA GLY A 126 -12.96 12.13 -19.51
C GLY A 126 -12.80 12.55 -18.05
N LEU A 127 -13.82 12.28 -17.25
CA LEU A 127 -13.76 12.47 -15.80
C LEU A 127 -13.02 11.29 -15.14
N LEU A 128 -11.79 11.56 -14.71
CA LEU A 128 -10.94 10.61 -13.98
C LEU A 128 -11.16 10.75 -12.47
N MET A 129 -11.38 9.61 -11.80
CA MET A 129 -11.44 9.52 -10.33
C MET A 129 -10.54 8.38 -9.87
N GLU A 130 -9.69 8.62 -8.88
CA GLU A 130 -8.87 7.58 -8.24
C GLU A 130 -9.35 7.40 -6.80
N PHE A 131 -9.40 6.16 -6.31
CA PHE A 131 -9.74 5.87 -4.93
C PHE A 131 -8.79 4.81 -4.38
N GLY A 132 -8.12 5.13 -3.28
CA GLY A 132 -7.16 4.25 -2.62
C GLY A 132 -7.40 4.19 -1.11
N PRO A 133 -6.65 3.33 -0.40
CA PRO A 133 -6.69 3.29 1.05
C PRO A 133 -6.25 4.62 1.65
N ARG A 134 -6.81 4.96 2.81
CA ARG A 134 -6.39 6.17 3.53
C ARG A 134 -4.92 6.11 3.88
N MET A 135 -4.20 7.22 3.67
CA MET A 135 -2.74 7.29 3.91
C MET A 135 -2.35 7.14 5.38
N THR A 136 -3.31 7.19 6.31
CA THR A 136 -3.10 7.16 7.75
C THR A 136 -2.76 5.77 8.32
N PHE A 137 -2.96 4.70 7.56
CA PHE A 137 -2.59 3.35 7.98
C PHE A 137 -2.12 2.50 6.80
N THR A 138 -1.39 1.42 7.09
CA THR A 138 -1.01 0.42 6.10
C THR A 138 -2.18 -0.52 5.87
N SER A 139 -2.63 -0.66 4.62
CA SER A 139 -3.76 -1.54 4.33
C SER A 139 -3.41 -3.03 4.55
N ALA A 140 -4.45 -3.86 4.71
CA ALA A 140 -4.26 -5.31 4.75
C ALA A 140 -3.65 -5.84 3.43
N PHE A 141 -4.01 -5.21 2.30
CA PHE A 141 -3.41 -5.50 1.00
C PHE A 141 -1.90 -5.23 1.03
N SER A 142 -1.47 -4.07 1.52
CA SER A 142 -0.04 -3.74 1.59
C SER A 142 0.73 -4.69 2.50
N SER A 143 0.17 -5.09 3.65
CA SER A 143 0.84 -6.05 4.54
C SER A 143 1.13 -7.37 3.82
N ASN A 144 0.14 -7.88 3.08
CA ASN A 144 0.27 -9.13 2.33
C ASN A 144 1.19 -8.99 1.13
N ALA A 145 1.05 -7.91 0.35
CA ALA A 145 1.84 -7.66 -0.84
C ALA A 145 3.32 -7.48 -0.52
N VAL A 146 3.65 -6.75 0.55
CA VAL A 146 5.02 -6.59 1.04
C VAL A 146 5.60 -7.93 1.49
N SER A 147 4.83 -8.76 2.20
CA SER A 147 5.30 -10.09 2.62
C SER A 147 5.67 -10.97 1.43
N ILE A 148 4.86 -10.94 0.36
CA ILE A 148 5.14 -11.66 -0.90
C ILE A 148 6.39 -11.09 -1.57
N CYS A 149 6.49 -9.76 -1.71
CA CYS A 149 7.65 -9.10 -2.30
C CYS A 149 8.95 -9.50 -1.60
N GLN A 150 8.96 -9.46 -0.26
CA GLN A 150 10.11 -9.86 0.55
C GLN A 150 10.47 -11.33 0.36
N ALA A 151 9.48 -12.23 0.31
CA ALA A 151 9.71 -13.65 0.03
C ALA A 151 10.29 -13.90 -1.37
N CYS A 152 10.01 -13.02 -2.34
CA CYS A 152 10.58 -13.03 -3.69
C CYS A 152 11.93 -12.30 -3.80
N GLY A 153 12.50 -11.84 -2.68
CA GLY A 153 13.80 -11.15 -2.64
C GLY A 153 13.74 -9.65 -2.94
N LEU A 154 12.55 -9.04 -3.01
CA LEU A 154 12.34 -7.61 -3.18
C LEU A 154 12.28 -6.91 -1.80
N THR A 155 13.38 -7.01 -1.04
CA THR A 155 13.45 -6.52 0.35
C THR A 155 13.38 -5.00 0.47
N GLN A 156 13.62 -4.27 -0.62
CA GLN A 156 13.53 -2.83 -0.69
C GLN A 156 12.08 -2.29 -0.75
N ILE A 157 11.09 -3.14 -1.02
CA ILE A 157 9.68 -2.75 -1.05
C ILE A 157 9.12 -2.82 0.37
N ASN A 158 8.86 -1.66 0.97
CA ASN A 158 8.37 -1.53 2.35
C ASN A 158 6.86 -1.26 2.42
N ARG A 159 6.28 -0.74 1.33
CA ARG A 159 4.84 -0.45 1.21
C ARG A 159 4.39 -0.62 -0.23
N LEU A 160 3.24 -1.27 -0.41
CA LEU A 160 2.64 -1.51 -1.71
C LEU A 160 1.13 -1.36 -1.58
N GLU A 161 0.60 -0.22 -2.00
CA GLU A 161 -0.83 0.06 -1.91
C GLU A 161 -1.50 -0.08 -3.28
N LEU A 162 -2.79 -0.40 -3.28
CA LEU A 162 -3.60 -0.52 -4.49
C LEU A 162 -4.73 0.50 -4.46
N SER A 163 -4.75 1.37 -5.48
CA SER A 163 -5.86 2.27 -5.79
C SER A 163 -6.65 1.76 -6.99
N LYS A 164 -7.92 2.12 -7.07
CA LYS A 164 -8.80 1.91 -8.22
C LYS A 164 -9.02 3.24 -8.92
N ARG A 165 -8.83 3.28 -10.23
CA ARG A 165 -9.06 4.43 -11.09
C ARG A 165 -10.25 4.16 -11.99
N TYR A 166 -11.13 5.14 -12.11
CA TYR A 166 -12.30 5.13 -12.97
C TYR A 166 -12.20 6.29 -13.94
N LEU A 167 -12.23 5.99 -15.23
CA LEU A 167 -12.35 7.00 -16.29
C LEU A 167 -13.76 6.93 -16.85
N LEU A 168 -14.55 7.96 -16.58
CA LEU A 168 -15.87 8.14 -17.16
C LEU A 168 -15.73 8.96 -18.43
N ASN A 169 -15.98 8.35 -19.58
CA ASN A 169 -16.06 9.08 -20.83
C ASN A 169 -17.43 9.76 -20.90
N ASN A 170 -17.41 11.07 -21.02
CA ASN A 170 -18.60 11.91 -21.04
C ASN A 170 -18.58 12.84 -22.25
N THR A 171 -19.73 13.03 -22.88
CA THR A 171 -19.86 13.91 -24.06
C THR A 171 -19.81 15.39 -23.72
N ALA A 172 -20.15 15.73 -22.48
CA ALA A 172 -20.00 17.06 -21.88
C ALA A 172 -19.73 16.95 -20.39
N SER A 173 -19.22 18.02 -19.77
CA SER A 173 -18.95 18.05 -18.32
C SER A 173 -20.21 17.79 -17.51
N LEU A 174 -20.11 16.88 -16.53
CA LEU A 174 -21.18 16.63 -15.57
C LEU A 174 -21.35 17.82 -14.63
N SER A 175 -22.56 17.99 -14.09
CA SER A 175 -22.82 18.94 -13.01
C SER A 175 -22.04 18.56 -11.74
N GLU A 176 -21.76 19.54 -10.86
CA GLU A 176 -21.08 19.28 -9.58
C GLU A 176 -21.86 18.26 -8.73
N ALA A 177 -23.18 18.33 -8.75
CA ALA A 177 -24.06 17.38 -8.08
C ALA A 177 -23.91 15.96 -8.68
N GLY A 178 -23.84 15.85 -10.01
CA GLY A 178 -23.62 14.59 -10.72
C GLY A 178 -22.27 13.97 -10.37
N VAL A 179 -21.19 14.75 -10.43
CA VAL A 179 -19.85 14.30 -10.04
C VAL A 179 -19.85 13.80 -8.59
N LYS A 180 -20.47 14.53 -7.66
CA LYS A 180 -20.55 14.13 -6.25
C LYS A 180 -21.35 12.83 -6.06
N ALA A 181 -22.46 12.68 -6.77
CA ALA A 181 -23.27 11.47 -6.72
C ALA A 181 -22.48 10.26 -7.22
N VAL A 182 -21.80 10.38 -8.37
CA VAL A 182 -20.93 9.33 -8.92
C VAL A 182 -19.83 8.96 -7.93
N ARG A 183 -19.09 9.93 -7.38
CA ARG A 183 -18.03 9.67 -6.38
C ARG A 183 -18.54 8.84 -5.21
N SER A 184 -19.73 9.16 -4.70
CA SER A 184 -20.30 8.48 -3.55
C SER A 184 -20.66 7.00 -3.79
N MET A 185 -20.81 6.61 -5.06
CA MET A 185 -21.06 5.22 -5.45
C MET A 185 -19.77 4.41 -5.68
N LEU A 186 -18.66 5.07 -6.01
CA LEU A 186 -17.45 4.41 -6.49
C LEU A 186 -16.47 3.95 -5.40
N HIS A 187 -16.61 4.48 -4.17
CA HIS A 187 -15.70 4.16 -3.07
C HIS A 187 -16.41 4.02 -1.73
N ASP A 188 -15.80 3.26 -0.84
CA ASP A 188 -16.22 3.15 0.56
C ASP A 188 -15.68 4.35 1.35
N ARG A 189 -16.56 5.24 1.78
CA ARG A 189 -16.20 6.46 2.52
C ARG A 189 -15.48 6.20 3.85
N MET A 190 -15.59 5.02 4.43
CA MET A 190 -14.92 4.69 5.70
C MET A 190 -13.47 4.28 5.45
N THR A 191 -13.22 3.49 4.40
CA THR A 191 -11.92 2.82 4.19
C THR A 191 -11.07 3.39 3.05
N GLU A 192 -11.69 4.05 2.08
CA GLU A 192 -11.05 4.62 0.89
C GLU A 192 -11.12 6.16 0.90
N GLN A 193 -10.23 6.79 0.14
CA GLN A 193 -10.22 8.23 -0.16
C GLN A 193 -9.76 8.47 -1.59
N GLU A 194 -10.16 9.62 -2.15
CA GLU A 194 -9.65 10.13 -3.44
C GLU A 194 -8.25 10.74 -3.27
#